data_AF-A0A959B7P7-F1
#
_entry.id   AF-A0A959B7P7-F1
#
_cell.length_a   1.000
_cell.length_b   1.000
_cell.length_c   1.000
_cell.angle_alpha   90.00
_cell.angle_beta   90.00
_cell.angle_gamma   90.00
#
_symmetry.space_group_name_H-M   'P 1'
#
loop_
_entity.id
_entity.type
_entity.pdbx_description
1 polymer ?
#
loop_
_entity_poly.entity_id
_entity_poly.type
_entity_poly.pdbx_seq_one_letter_code
_entity_poly.pdbx_strand_id
1 'polypeptide(L)'
;MKRILIALIILTIGTGFSSFAQTSNTLSAKEIVQKADAKSRGDYSTGEITMTIVRPTWTREMTMKSWSRGADYALILVVAPARDKGT
;
A
#
# COMPACT_ATOMS: atom_id res chain seq x y z
N MET A 1 50.16 -25.86 -24.56
CA MET A 1 49.93 -24.77 -23.58
C MET A 1 48.70 -23.92 -23.93
N LYS A 2 48.59 -23.32 -25.12
CA LYS A 2 47.43 -22.47 -25.51
C LYS A 2 46.05 -23.17 -25.45
N ARG A 3 45.95 -24.45 -25.79
CA ARG A 3 44.70 -25.25 -25.73
C ARG A 3 44.21 -25.52 -24.29
N ILE A 4 45.12 -25.64 -23.33
CA ILE A 4 44.81 -25.86 -21.92
C ILE A 4 44.30 -24.56 -21.27
N LEU A 5 44.90 -23.43 -21.63
CA LEU A 5 44.43 -22.10 -21.21
C LEU A 5 43.02 -21.78 -21.72
N ILE A 6 42.69 -22.16 -22.96
CA ILE A 6 41.35 -21.95 -23.53
C ILE A 6 40.31 -22.81 -22.80
N ALA A 7 40.64 -24.06 -22.47
CA ALA A 7 39.75 -24.95 -21.72
C ALA A 7 39.49 -24.45 -20.29
N LEU A 8 40.50 -23.87 -19.63
CA LEU A 8 40.37 -23.25 -18.30
C LEU A 8 39.49 -22.00 -18.32
N ILE A 9 39.62 -21.15 -19.35
CA ILE A 9 38.78 -19.96 -19.52
C ILE A 9 37.30 -20.35 -19.74
N ILE A 10 37.02 -21.37 -20.55
CA ILE A 10 35.66 -21.86 -20.80
C ILE A 10 35.04 -22.46 -19.52
N LEU A 11 35.84 -23.14 -18.70
CA LEU A 11 35.38 -23.70 -17.41
C LEU A 11 35.06 -22.62 -16.37
N THR A 12 35.82 -21.52 -16.35
CA THR A 12 35.54 -20.36 -15.49
C THR A 12 34.32 -19.55 -15.95
N ILE A 13 34.03 -19.51 -17.26
CA ILE A 13 32.83 -18.84 -17.80
C ILE A 13 31.58 -19.70 -17.58
N GLY A 14 31.69 -21.03 -17.69
CA GLY A 14 30.58 -21.97 -17.47
C GLY A 14 30.11 -22.06 -16.01
N THR A 15 30.99 -21.79 -15.04
CA THR A 15 30.66 -21.81 -13.60
C THR A 15 30.16 -20.46 -13.08
N GLY A 16 30.44 -19.35 -13.79
CA GLY A 16 29.98 -18.00 -13.42
C GLY A 16 28.50 -17.71 -13.74
N PHE A 17 27.83 -18.56 -14.53
CA PHE A 17 26.46 -18.29 -15.01
C PHE A 17 25.35 -18.85 -14.09
N SER A 18 25.67 -19.70 -13.11
CA SER A 18 24.67 -20.45 -12.34
C SER A 18 24.28 -19.84 -10.99
N SER A 19 24.80 -18.66 -10.61
CA SER A 19 24.64 -18.12 -9.25
C SER A 19 23.86 -16.80 -9.13
N PHE A 20 22.93 -16.52 -10.06
CA PHE A 20 21.83 -15.60 -9.75
C PHE A 20 20.72 -16.37 -9.04
N ALA A 21 20.97 -16.81 -7.82
CA ALA A 21 19.90 -17.13 -6.89
C ALA A 21 19.24 -15.80 -6.50
N GLN A 22 18.29 -15.35 -7.33
CA GLN A 22 17.41 -14.25 -6.97
C GLN A 22 16.60 -14.72 -5.76
N THR A 23 17.01 -14.29 -4.57
CA THR A 23 16.17 -14.36 -3.38
C THR A 23 14.96 -13.48 -3.65
N SER A 24 13.93 -14.08 -4.20
CA SER A 24 12.61 -13.49 -4.30
C SER A 24 12.15 -13.24 -2.87
N ASN A 25 12.40 -12.03 -2.36
CA ASN A 25 11.76 -11.53 -1.14
C ASN A 25 10.27 -11.34 -1.45
N THR A 26 9.55 -12.45 -1.56
CA THR A 26 8.10 -12.46 -1.70
C THR A 26 7.54 -12.05 -0.35
N LEU A 27 7.03 -10.82 -0.28
CA LEU A 27 6.22 -10.37 0.84
C LEU A 27 5.09 -11.37 1.05
N SER A 28 4.90 -11.81 2.29
CA SER A 28 3.71 -12.56 2.66
C SER A 28 2.45 -11.72 2.42
N ALA A 29 1.31 -12.39 2.23
CA ALA A 29 0.02 -11.71 2.08
C ALA A 29 -0.25 -10.73 3.25
N LYS A 30 0.17 -11.10 4.48
CA LYS A 30 0.06 -10.25 5.67
C LYS A 30 0.88 -8.96 5.53
N GLU A 31 2.12 -9.07 5.10
CA GLU A 31 3.01 -7.91 4.93
C GLU A 31 2.52 -6.98 3.82
N ILE A 32 1.94 -7.52 2.75
CA ILE A 32 1.34 -6.73 1.67
C ILE A 32 0.17 -5.90 2.23
N VAL A 33 -0.75 -6.54 2.97
CA VAL A 33 -1.89 -5.84 3.57
C VAL A 33 -1.43 -4.81 4.60
N GLN A 34 -0.47 -5.16 5.46
CA GLN A 34 0.07 -4.22 6.45
C GLN A 34 0.71 -3.01 5.80
N LYS A 35 1.50 -3.20 4.73
CA LYS A 35 2.13 -2.10 4.02
C LYS A 35 1.10 -1.22 3.29
N ALA A 36 0.08 -1.83 2.70
CA ALA A 36 -1.01 -1.11 2.04
C ALA A 36 -1.83 -0.28 3.05
N ASP A 37 -2.20 -0.87 4.18
CA ASP A 37 -2.95 -0.18 5.24
C ASP A 37 -2.14 0.99 5.83
N ALA A 38 -0.87 0.75 6.17
CA ALA A 38 0.02 1.79 6.67
C ALA A 38 0.16 2.95 5.67
N LYS A 39 0.27 2.63 4.37
CA LYS A 39 0.36 3.65 3.32
C LYS A 39 -0.95 4.43 3.14
N SER A 40 -2.10 3.76 3.25
CA SER A 40 -3.41 4.40 3.12
C SER A 40 -3.74 5.30 4.30
N ARG A 41 -3.34 4.91 5.51
CA ARG A 41 -3.65 5.64 6.75
C ARG A 41 -2.76 6.87 6.92
N GLY A 42 -1.47 6.74 6.63
CA GLY A 42 -0.46 7.76 6.90
C GLY A 42 -0.27 8.04 8.40
N ASP A 43 0.70 8.89 8.73
CA ASP A 43 0.95 9.30 10.13
C ASP A 43 -0.04 10.37 10.59
N TYR A 44 -0.42 11.26 9.67
CA TYR A 44 -1.44 12.28 9.84
C TYR A 44 -2.24 12.38 8.54
N SER A 45 -3.56 12.40 8.64
CA SER A 45 -4.43 12.59 7.48
C SER A 45 -5.49 13.65 7.80
N THR A 46 -5.80 14.47 6.80
CA THR A 46 -6.92 15.39 6.84
C THR A 46 -7.60 15.39 5.48
N GLY A 47 -8.93 15.46 5.45
CA GLY A 47 -9.66 15.47 4.20
C GLY A 47 -11.14 15.81 4.36
N GLU A 48 -11.77 16.11 3.24
CA GLU A 48 -13.22 16.26 3.14
C GLU A 48 -13.78 15.06 2.36
N ILE A 49 -14.77 14.39 2.94
CA ILE A 49 -15.33 13.13 2.46
C ILE A 49 -16.83 13.33 2.27
N THR A 50 -17.32 13.05 1.07
CA THR A 50 -18.74 12.95 0.79
C THR A 50 -19.15 11.48 0.82
N MET A 51 -20.07 11.14 1.71
CA MET A 51 -20.63 9.81 1.86
C MET A 51 -22.07 9.80 1.34
N THR A 52 -22.33 8.94 0.36
CA THR A 52 -23.67 8.72 -0.20
C THR A 52 -24.22 7.38 0.28
N ILE A 53 -25.32 7.42 1.02
CA ILE A 53 -26.05 6.25 1.49
C ILE A 53 -27.20 6.00 0.51
N VAL A 54 -27.16 4.85 -0.16
CA VAL A 54 -28.18 4.42 -1.12
C VAL A 54 -28.98 3.26 -0.52
N ARG A 55 -30.30 3.45 -0.39
CA ARG A 55 -31.27 2.42 -0.01
C ARG A 55 -32.33 2.29 -1.10
N PRO A 56 -33.08 1.17 -1.16
CA PRO A 56 -34.09 0.97 -2.20
C PRO A 56 -35.13 2.09 -2.30
N THR A 57 -35.45 2.74 -1.17
CA THR A 57 -36.51 3.77 -1.09
C THR A 57 -35.98 5.20 -1.00
N TRP A 58 -34.68 5.41 -0.75
CA TRP A 58 -34.12 6.75 -0.63
C TRP A 58 -32.60 6.79 -0.81
N THR A 59 -32.11 7.99 -1.14
CA THR A 59 -30.67 8.32 -1.15
C THR A 59 -30.41 9.53 -0.27
N ARG A 60 -29.34 9.46 0.52
CA ARG A 60 -28.87 10.58 1.36
C ARG A 60 -27.39 10.82 1.11
N GLU A 61 -27.00 12.08 0.96
CA GLU A 61 -25.62 12.50 0.90
C GLU A 61 -25.24 13.27 2.16
N MET A 62 -24.04 13.02 2.68
CA MET A 62 -23.46 13.71 3.83
C MET A 62 -22.01 14.06 3.54
N THR A 63 -21.61 15.29 3.86
CA THR A 63 -20.22 15.73 3.74
C THR A 63 -19.63 15.84 5.12
N MET A 64 -18.40 15.35 5.29
CA MET A 64 -17.69 15.31 6.56
C MET A 64 -16.25 15.78 6.37
N LYS A 65 -15.71 16.49 7.35
CA LYS A 65 -14.27 16.69 7.47
C LYS A 65 -13.71 15.65 8.42
N SER A 66 -12.60 15.04 8.03
CA SER A 66 -11.95 13.99 8.79
C SER A 66 -10.51 14.38 9.07
N TRP A 67 -10.06 14.12 10.29
CA TRP A 67 -8.67 14.19 10.72
C TRP A 67 -8.29 12.88 11.40
N SER A 68 -7.12 12.35 11.11
CA SER A 68 -6.57 11.21 11.84
C SER A 68 -5.09 11.42 12.15
N ARG A 69 -4.65 10.78 13.23
CA ARG A 69 -3.24 10.67 13.63
C ARG A 69 -2.95 9.21 13.93
N GLY A 70 -2.26 8.56 13.00
CA GLY A 70 -1.97 7.13 13.03
C GLY A 70 -3.24 6.30 13.25
N ALA A 71 -3.15 5.33 14.17
CA ALA A 71 -4.27 4.48 14.57
C ALA A 71 -4.91 4.92 15.90
N ASP A 72 -4.32 5.88 16.60
CA ASP A 72 -4.69 6.22 17.98
C ASP A 72 -5.80 7.27 18.05
N TYR A 73 -5.82 8.20 17.09
CA TYR A 73 -6.78 9.31 17.09
C TYR A 73 -7.45 9.48 15.74
N ALA A 74 -8.77 9.68 15.79
CA ALA A 74 -9.59 10.09 14.65
C ALA A 74 -10.65 11.09 15.12
N LEU A 75 -10.92 12.09 14.30
CA LEU A 75 -11.96 13.09 14.48
C LEU A 75 -12.74 13.22 13.17
N ILE A 76 -14.06 13.19 13.27
CA ILE A 76 -14.96 13.42 12.14
C ILE A 76 -15.91 14.54 12.54
N LEU A 77 -16.10 15.50 11.64
CA LEU A 77 -17.06 16.59 11.79
C LEU A 77 -18.01 16.58 10.61
N VAL A 78 -19.31 16.45 10.86
CA VAL A 78 -20.32 16.55 9.79
C VAL A 78 -20.48 18.02 9.39
N VAL A 79 -20.25 18.32 8.11
CA VAL A 79 -20.40 19.66 7.53
C VAL A 79 -21.70 19.83 6.75
N ALA A 80 -22.25 18.74 6.21
CA ALA A 80 -23.53 18.73 5.50
C ALA A 80 -24.24 17.38 5.67
N PRO A 81 -25.59 17.33 5.59
CA PRO A 81 -26.52 18.45 5.31
C PRO A 81 -26.77 19.33 6.54
N ALA A 82 -27.38 20.50 6.35
CA ALA A 82 -27.59 21.50 7.41
C ALA A 82 -28.28 20.95 8.67
N ARG A 83 -29.15 19.96 8.52
CA ARG A 83 -29.84 19.27 9.62
C ARG A 83 -28.87 18.59 10.60
N ASP A 84 -27.74 18.08 10.11
CA ASP A 84 -26.77 17.28 10.88
C ASP A 84 -25.41 18.00 10.95
N LYS A 85 -25.34 19.28 10.58
CA LYS A 85 -24.10 20.05 10.56
C LYS A 85 -23.65 20.36 11.99
N GLY A 86 -22.40 20.02 12.32
CA GLY A 86 -21.77 20.34 13.60
C GLY A 86 -21.95 19.28 14.70
N THR A 87 -22.66 18.19 14.41
CA THR A 87 -22.63 16.95 15.21
C THR A 87 -21.52 16.02 14.72
#